data_AF-A0A2Y9BLC9-F1
#
_entry.id   AF-A0A2Y9BLC9-F1
#
_cell.length_a   1.000
_cell.length_b   1.000
_cell.length_c   1.000
_cell.angle_alpha   90.00
_cell.angle_beta   90.00
_cell.angle_gamma   90.00
#
_symmetry.space_group_name_H-M   'P 1'
#
loop_
_entity.id
_entity.type
_entity.pdbx_description
1 polymer ?
#
loop_
_entity_poly.entity_id
_entity_poly.type
_entity_poly.pdbx_seq_one_letter_code
_entity_poly.pdbx_strand_id
1 'polypeptide(L)'
;MIEKKGGTVLKIAALFGFCSIAEYIEFLYIRTDQTIVADNIGTKLFCILAVFIVLRCSQLRLTDIGFRTKRMQQSILSGLALGIITFGISYFVEILILRLQGHHVSLQFFVSNFALTGATTQVTATFAALAICVAVNIINVLAEEGLFRGIIL
;
A
#
# COMPACT_ATOMS: atom_id res chain seq x y z
N MET A 1 34.92 -13.31 -4.30
CA MET A 1 33.97 -12.22 -3.95
C MET A 1 32.53 -12.46 -4.42
N ILE A 2 32.26 -13.39 -5.34
CA ILE A 2 30.91 -13.69 -5.86
C ILE A 2 30.10 -14.59 -4.90
N GLU A 3 30.77 -15.49 -4.18
CA GLU A 3 30.14 -16.45 -3.26
C GLU A 3 29.49 -15.80 -2.02
N LYS A 4 30.01 -14.66 -1.55
CA LYS A 4 29.48 -13.92 -0.39
C LYS A 4 28.16 -13.19 -0.68
N LYS A 5 27.82 -12.98 -1.97
CA LYS A 5 26.59 -12.30 -2.41
C LYS A 5 25.38 -13.23 -2.40
N GLY A 6 25.56 -14.51 -2.72
CA GLY A 6 24.46 -15.50 -2.79
C GLY A 6 23.77 -15.74 -1.45
N GLY A 7 24.54 -15.85 -0.36
CA GLY A 7 23.98 -16.05 0.99
C GLY A 7 23.17 -14.85 1.50
N THR A 8 23.48 -13.64 1.06
CA THR A 8 22.72 -12.42 1.41
C THR A 8 21.41 -12.35 0.66
N VAL A 9 21.41 -12.66 -0.64
CA VAL A 9 20.19 -12.71 -1.46
C VAL A 9 19.22 -13.76 -0.93
N LEU A 10 19.73 -14.94 -0.53
CA LEU A 10 18.90 -16.01 0.02
C LEU A 10 18.23 -15.60 1.35
N LYS A 11 18.93 -14.86 2.23
CA LYS A 11 18.35 -14.35 3.49
C LYS A 11 17.26 -13.32 3.25
N ILE A 12 17.46 -12.43 2.27
CA ILE A 12 16.47 -11.42 1.88
C ILE A 12 15.24 -12.09 1.26
N ALA A 13 15.44 -13.08 0.39
CA ALA A 13 14.35 -13.86 -0.22
C ALA A 13 13.57 -14.69 0.82
N ALA A 14 14.25 -15.27 1.81
CA ALA A 14 13.62 -16.01 2.89
C ALA A 14 12.78 -15.09 3.80
N LEU A 15 13.31 -13.90 4.13
CA LEU A 15 12.57 -12.89 4.89
C LEU A 15 11.33 -12.41 4.13
N PHE A 16 11.48 -12.18 2.82
CA PHE A 16 10.37 -11.84 1.93
C PHE A 16 9.28 -12.91 1.97
N GLY A 17 9.64 -14.17 1.72
CA GLY A 17 8.68 -15.27 1.76
C GLY A 17 7.98 -15.39 3.11
N PHE A 18 8.70 -15.18 4.21
CA PHE A 18 8.10 -15.18 5.54
C PHE A 18 7.11 -14.03 5.75
N CYS A 19 7.47 -12.80 5.38
CA CYS A 19 6.58 -11.64 5.48
C CYS A 19 5.34 -11.81 4.58
N SER A 20 5.52 -12.26 3.33
CA SER A 20 4.40 -12.50 2.42
C SER A 20 3.47 -13.58 2.94
N ILE A 21 3.99 -14.69 3.49
CA ILE A 21 3.15 -15.74 4.10
C ILE A 21 2.39 -15.19 5.31
N ALA A 22 3.04 -14.42 6.18
CA ALA A 22 2.38 -13.80 7.32
C ALA A 22 1.24 -12.86 6.89
N GLU A 23 1.47 -12.06 5.84
CA GLU A 23 0.47 -11.19 5.24
C GLU A 23 -0.70 -11.98 4.63
N TYR A 24 -0.43 -13.07 3.89
CA TYR A 24 -1.48 -13.94 3.35
C TYR A 24 -2.28 -14.66 4.43
N ILE A 25 -1.62 -15.16 5.50
CA ILE A 25 -2.30 -15.81 6.62
C ILE A 25 -3.21 -14.81 7.31
N GLU A 26 -2.72 -13.61 7.57
CA GLU A 26 -3.52 -12.59 8.20
C GLU A 26 -4.74 -12.22 7.34
N PHE A 27 -4.53 -12.02 6.03
CA PHE A 27 -5.58 -11.66 5.09
C PHE A 27 -6.64 -12.76 4.95
N LEU A 28 -6.23 -14.04 4.91
CA LEU A 28 -7.15 -15.17 4.68
C LEU A 28 -7.83 -15.67 5.97
N TYR A 29 -7.10 -15.72 7.09
CA TYR A 29 -7.55 -16.37 8.33
C TYR A 29 -7.97 -15.39 9.43
N ILE A 30 -7.18 -14.34 9.68
CA ILE A 30 -7.44 -13.43 10.81
C ILE A 30 -8.45 -12.36 10.42
N ARG A 31 -8.47 -11.95 9.14
CA ARG A 31 -9.41 -10.98 8.57
C ARG A 31 -9.52 -9.69 9.39
N THR A 32 -8.37 -9.11 9.75
CA THR A 32 -8.36 -7.81 10.46
C THR A 32 -8.93 -6.69 9.58
N ASP A 33 -9.08 -6.91 8.27
CA ASP A 33 -9.78 -6.06 7.29
C ASP A 33 -11.23 -5.74 7.69
N GLN A 34 -11.86 -6.58 8.52
CA GLN A 34 -13.24 -6.39 8.99
C GLN A 34 -13.35 -5.50 10.24
N THR A 35 -12.23 -5.08 10.83
CA THR A 35 -12.23 -4.21 12.02
C THR A 35 -12.14 -2.73 11.64
N ILE A 36 -12.45 -1.82 12.59
CA ILE A 36 -12.36 -0.36 12.39
C ILE A 36 -10.94 0.07 11.94
N VAL A 37 -9.92 -0.74 12.24
CA VAL A 37 -8.56 -0.61 11.74
C VAL A 37 -8.40 -1.47 10.49
N ALA A 38 -9.03 -1.00 9.41
CA ALA A 38 -9.35 -1.66 8.14
C ALA A 38 -8.24 -2.38 7.36
N ASP A 39 -6.99 -2.30 7.79
CA ASP A 39 -5.85 -2.38 6.87
C ASP A 39 -4.73 -3.27 7.35
N ASN A 40 -5.01 -4.12 8.35
CA ASN A 40 -4.00 -5.02 8.90
C ASN A 40 -2.70 -4.28 9.29
N ILE A 41 -2.86 -3.09 9.87
CA ILE A 41 -1.73 -2.22 10.19
C ILE A 41 -0.73 -2.93 11.11
N GLY A 42 -1.20 -3.81 12.00
CA GLY A 42 -0.37 -4.59 12.90
C GLY A 42 0.65 -5.46 12.16
N THR A 43 0.21 -6.28 11.22
CA THR A 43 1.11 -7.16 10.46
C THR A 43 1.98 -6.37 9.49
N LYS A 44 1.48 -5.26 8.94
CA LYS A 44 2.28 -4.38 8.09
C LYS A 44 3.42 -3.72 8.87
N LEU A 45 3.13 -3.20 10.07
CA LEU A 45 4.15 -2.69 10.99
C LEU A 45 5.13 -3.79 11.42
N PHE A 46 4.65 -5.01 11.69
CA PHE A 46 5.50 -6.16 12.00
C PHE A 46 6.46 -6.49 10.85
N CYS A 47 5.97 -6.50 9.60
CA CYS A 47 6.80 -6.75 8.42
C CYS A 47 7.86 -5.67 8.23
N ILE A 48 7.48 -4.39 8.38
CA ILE A 48 8.43 -3.26 8.33
C ILE A 48 9.51 -3.41 9.41
N LEU A 49 9.11 -3.77 10.64
CA LEU A 49 10.05 -3.99 11.74
C LEU A 49 10.99 -5.17 11.48
N ALA A 50 10.46 -6.29 10.98
CA ALA A 50 11.26 -7.47 10.65
C ALA A 50 12.31 -7.16 9.57
N VAL A 51 11.92 -6.42 8.52
CA VAL A 51 12.83 -5.92 7.48
C VAL A 51 13.91 -5.03 8.08
N PHE A 52 13.54 -4.10 8.96
CA PHE A 52 14.49 -3.22 9.63
C PHE A 52 15.51 -4.00 10.49
N ILE A 53 15.06 -4.99 11.26
CA ILE A 53 15.94 -5.82 12.10
C ILE A 53 16.94 -6.58 11.22
N VAL A 54 16.49 -7.23 10.14
CA VAL A 54 17.38 -8.01 9.27
C VAL A 54 18.40 -7.12 8.56
N LEU A 55 18.00 -5.92 8.11
CA LEU A 55 18.91 -4.92 7.55
C LEU A 55 20.00 -4.53 8.54
N ARG A 56 19.63 -4.25 9.80
CA ARG A 56 20.58 -3.84 10.85
C ARG A 56 21.51 -4.97 11.24
N CYS A 57 21.01 -6.20 11.41
CA CYS A 57 21.82 -7.38 11.71
C CYS A 57 22.76 -7.75 10.56
N SER A 58 22.37 -7.50 9.31
CA SER A 58 23.17 -7.83 8.12
C SER A 58 24.06 -6.69 7.63
N GLN A 59 24.06 -5.53 8.31
CA GLN A 59 24.76 -4.30 7.90
C GLN A 59 24.42 -3.84 6.47
N LEU A 60 23.19 -4.08 6.03
CA LEU A 60 22.69 -3.67 4.72
C LEU A 60 22.03 -2.29 4.80
N ARG A 61 22.14 -1.50 3.74
CA ARG A 61 21.49 -0.20 3.64
C ARG A 61 20.13 -0.33 2.95
N LEU A 62 19.23 0.62 3.21
CA LEU A 62 17.97 0.72 2.48
C LEU A 62 18.18 0.83 0.95
N THR A 63 19.29 1.44 0.53
CA THR A 63 19.65 1.49 -0.89
C THR A 63 19.98 0.12 -1.49
N ASP A 64 20.41 -0.84 -0.67
CA ASP A 64 20.75 -2.19 -1.10
C ASP A 64 19.49 -3.06 -1.28
N ILE A 65 18.36 -2.65 -0.68
CA ILE A 65 17.02 -3.20 -0.90
C ILE A 65 16.19 -2.29 -1.83
N GLY A 66 16.80 -1.70 -2.86
CA GLY A 66 16.06 -0.97 -3.89
C GLY A 66 15.41 0.36 -3.48
N PHE A 67 15.44 0.76 -2.20
CA PHE A 67 14.97 2.08 -1.75
C PHE A 67 15.94 3.18 -2.19
N ARG A 68 15.72 3.68 -3.40
CA ARG A 68 16.49 4.79 -3.98
C ARG A 68 15.76 6.11 -3.75
N THR A 69 16.40 7.01 -3.02
CA THR A 69 15.90 8.38 -2.81
C THR A 69 16.14 9.31 -3.99
N LYS A 70 17.05 8.95 -4.91
CA LYS A 70 17.31 9.74 -6.12
C LYS A 70 16.05 9.75 -7.01
N ARG A 71 15.55 10.96 -7.30
CA ARG A 71 14.33 11.24 -8.09
C ARG A 71 12.99 10.84 -7.43
N MET A 72 12.97 10.59 -6.12
CA MET A 72 11.73 10.25 -5.40
C MET A 72 10.60 11.27 -5.63
N GLN A 73 10.92 12.57 -5.61
CA GLN A 73 9.94 13.64 -5.87
C GLN A 73 9.33 13.55 -7.27
N GLN A 74 10.15 13.26 -8.30
CA GLN A 74 9.67 13.13 -9.67
C GLN A 74 8.78 11.89 -9.83
N SER A 75 9.12 10.78 -9.18
CA SER A 75 8.31 9.56 -9.19
C SER A 75 6.98 9.76 -8.49
N ILE A 76 6.97 10.42 -7.32
CA ILE A 76 5.74 10.75 -6.58
C ILE A 76 4.85 11.64 -7.44
N LEU A 77 5.41 12.71 -8.03
CA LEU A 77 4.63 13.64 -8.85
C LEU A 77 4.08 12.96 -10.10
N SER A 78 4.86 12.09 -10.75
CA SER A 78 4.41 11.35 -11.93
C SER A 78 3.31 10.35 -11.60
N GLY A 79 3.44 9.64 -10.47
CA GLY A 79 2.42 8.71 -9.99
C GLY A 79 1.12 9.43 -9.62
N LEU A 80 1.23 10.57 -8.94
CA LEU A 80 0.08 11.40 -8.57
C LEU A 80 -0.61 11.98 -9.81
N ALA A 81 0.16 12.49 -10.78
CA ALA A 81 -0.38 13.00 -12.04
C ALA A 81 -1.11 11.89 -12.83
N LEU A 82 -0.50 10.71 -12.93
CA LEU A 82 -1.13 9.56 -13.58
C LEU A 82 -2.45 9.17 -12.89
N GLY A 83 -2.47 9.14 -11.56
CA GLY A 83 -3.69 8.88 -10.77
C GLY A 83 -4.78 9.91 -11.05
N ILE A 84 -4.47 11.21 -10.97
CA ILE A 84 -5.45 12.27 -11.21
C ILE A 84 -6.01 12.21 -12.63
N ILE A 85 -5.15 11.98 -13.63
CA ILE A 85 -5.59 11.93 -15.03
C ILE A 85 -6.52 10.73 -15.26
N THR A 86 -6.14 9.54 -14.78
CA THR A 86 -6.92 8.32 -14.98
C THR A 86 -8.27 8.38 -14.28
N PHE A 87 -8.31 8.76 -13.00
CA PHE A 87 -9.56 8.96 -12.27
C PHE A 87 -10.40 10.10 -12.87
N GLY A 88 -9.76 11.19 -13.30
CA GLY A 88 -10.43 12.32 -13.94
C GLY A 88 -11.16 11.92 -15.22
N ILE A 89 -10.51 11.12 -16.08
CA ILE A 89 -11.15 10.57 -17.30
C ILE A 89 -12.32 9.65 -16.92
N SER A 90 -12.12 8.74 -15.95
CA SER A 90 -13.16 7.81 -15.52
C SER A 90 -14.41 8.52 -15.03
N TYR A 91 -14.25 9.46 -14.08
CA TYR A 91 -15.38 10.23 -13.55
C TYR A 91 -16.02 11.13 -14.61
N PHE A 92 -15.23 11.70 -15.52
CA PHE A 92 -15.78 12.51 -16.61
C PHE A 92 -16.73 11.68 -17.49
N VAL A 93 -16.31 10.46 -17.88
CA VAL A 93 -17.15 9.55 -18.67
C VAL A 93 -18.40 9.14 -17.88
N GLU A 94 -18.25 8.80 -16.61
CA GLU A 94 -19.36 8.42 -15.74
C GLU A 94 -20.40 9.55 -15.59
N ILE A 95 -19.95 10.78 -15.30
CA ILE A 95 -20.81 11.96 -15.20
C ILE A 95 -21.53 12.22 -16.52
N LEU A 96 -20.84 12.08 -17.65
CA LEU A 96 -21.43 12.29 -18.97
C LEU A 96 -22.57 11.30 -19.24
N ILE A 97 -22.34 10.00 -18.99
CA ILE A 97 -23.35 8.95 -19.16
C ILE A 97 -24.56 9.20 -18.25
N LEU A 98 -24.33 9.49 -16.97
CA LEU A 98 -25.40 9.73 -16.01
C LEU A 98 -26.23 10.97 -16.35
N ARG A 99 -25.59 12.04 -16.83
CA ARG A 99 -26.32 13.23 -17.31
C ARG A 99 -27.14 12.97 -18.56
N LEU A 100 -26.63 12.17 -19.51
CA LEU A 100 -27.39 11.77 -20.70
C LEU A 100 -28.63 10.94 -20.33
N GLN A 101 -28.58 10.19 -19.22
CA GLN A 101 -29.72 9.46 -18.66
C GLN A 101 -30.68 10.35 -17.84
N GLY A 102 -30.41 11.65 -17.73
CA GLY A 102 -31.24 12.60 -16.98
C GLY A 102 -31.06 12.54 -15.45
N HIS A 103 -30.04 11.84 -14.95
CA HIS A 103 -29.74 11.81 -13.52
C HIS A 103 -29.03 13.09 -13.07
N HIS A 104 -29.35 13.53 -11.85
CA HIS A 104 -28.63 14.61 -11.19
C HIS A 104 -27.36 14.05 -10.54
N VAL A 105 -26.20 14.52 -10.98
CA VAL A 105 -24.90 14.00 -10.52
C VAL A 105 -24.27 14.95 -9.50
N SER A 106 -23.89 14.42 -8.34
CA SER A 106 -23.11 15.13 -7.32
C SER A 106 -21.85 14.33 -6.99
N LEU A 107 -20.69 14.98 -6.97
CA LEU A 107 -19.46 14.38 -6.48
C LEU A 107 -19.42 14.48 -4.96
N GLN A 108 -19.21 13.35 -4.29
CA GLN A 108 -19.10 13.27 -2.84
C GLN A 108 -17.87 12.46 -2.47
N PHE A 109 -17.15 12.93 -1.45
CA PHE A 109 -15.99 12.24 -0.90
C PHE A 109 -16.41 11.39 0.29
N PHE A 110 -16.07 10.11 0.23
CA PHE A 110 -16.34 9.16 1.30
C PHE A 110 -15.06 8.44 1.68
N VAL A 111 -14.92 8.13 2.96
CA VAL A 111 -13.94 7.15 3.44
C VAL A 111 -14.72 5.85 3.62
N SER A 112 -14.41 4.87 2.79
CA SER A 112 -15.03 3.54 2.84
C SER A 112 -13.99 2.49 3.18
N ASN A 113 -14.34 1.58 4.08
CA ASN A 113 -13.61 0.31 4.21
C ASN A 113 -14.14 -0.70 3.19
N PHE A 114 -13.24 -1.50 2.63
CA PHE A 114 -13.59 -2.63 1.78
C PHE A 114 -13.87 -3.85 2.67
N ALA A 115 -15.15 -4.19 2.89
CA ALA A 115 -15.52 -5.41 3.57
C ALA A 115 -16.04 -6.43 2.54
N LEU A 116 -15.44 -7.63 2.47
CA LEU A 116 -15.88 -8.72 1.57
C LEU A 116 -17.34 -9.16 1.80
N THR A 117 -17.96 -8.74 2.90
CA THR A 117 -19.35 -9.00 3.30
C THR A 117 -20.33 -7.91 2.87
N GLY A 118 -19.91 -6.90 2.09
CA GLY A 118 -20.80 -5.90 1.48
C GLY A 118 -21.34 -4.81 2.43
N ALA A 119 -21.00 -4.86 3.72
CA ALA A 119 -21.32 -3.81 4.67
C ALA A 119 -20.24 -2.73 4.66
N THR A 120 -20.35 -1.76 3.75
CA THR A 120 -19.49 -0.57 3.78
C THR A 120 -20.02 0.40 4.84
N THR A 121 -19.29 0.58 5.93
CA THR A 121 -19.51 1.73 6.83
C THR A 121 -18.98 2.97 6.14
N GLN A 122 -19.89 3.73 5.53
CA GLN A 122 -19.56 5.02 4.95
C GLN A 122 -19.44 6.04 6.08
N VAL A 123 -18.22 6.47 6.39
CA VAL A 123 -17.99 7.60 7.30
C VAL A 123 -17.90 8.85 6.45
N THR A 124 -18.69 9.87 6.80
CA THR A 124 -18.57 11.20 6.20
C THR A 124 -17.11 11.66 6.28
N ALA A 125 -16.56 12.15 5.17
CA ALA A 125 -15.15 12.51 5.06
C ALA A 125 -14.79 13.74 5.94
N THR A 126 -14.58 13.51 7.23
CA THR A 126 -13.98 14.48 8.14
C THR A 126 -12.48 14.58 7.84
N PHE A 127 -11.89 15.77 8.01
CA PHE A 127 -10.44 15.97 7.84
C PHE A 127 -9.60 14.93 8.59
N ALA A 128 -9.99 14.59 9.83
CA ALA A 128 -9.32 13.57 10.63
C ALA A 128 -9.40 12.16 10.00
N ALA A 129 -10.56 11.75 9.49
CA ALA A 129 -10.75 10.46 8.85
C ALA A 129 -9.91 10.36 7.56
N LEU A 130 -9.83 11.46 6.81
CA LEU A 130 -9.04 11.55 5.58
C LEU A 130 -7.53 11.49 5.87
N ALA A 131 -7.06 12.21 6.90
CA ALA A 131 -5.68 12.16 7.34
C ALA A 131 -5.26 10.76 7.82
N ILE A 132 -6.13 10.09 8.59
CA ILE A 132 -5.90 8.71 9.03
C ILE A 132 -5.85 7.77 7.81
N CYS A 133 -6.82 7.85 6.90
CA CYS A 133 -6.85 7.03 5.69
C CYS A 133 -5.58 7.18 4.85
N VAL A 134 -5.09 8.40 4.66
CA VAL A 134 -3.83 8.67 3.95
C VAL A 134 -2.63 8.06 4.70
N ALA A 135 -2.53 8.26 6.01
CA ALA A 135 -1.43 7.72 6.81
C ALA A 135 -1.38 6.19 6.77
N VAL A 136 -2.53 5.54 6.87
CA VAL A 136 -2.66 4.08 6.81
C VAL A 136 -2.29 3.55 5.42
N ASN A 137 -2.77 4.19 4.35
CA ASN A 137 -2.39 3.81 2.98
C ASN A 137 -0.89 4.03 2.69
N ILE A 138 -0.25 5.01 3.32
CA ILE A 138 1.22 5.16 3.23
C ILE A 138 1.92 3.96 3.89
N ILE A 139 1.47 3.53 5.07
CA ILE A 139 2.01 2.33 5.74
C ILE A 139 1.80 1.09 4.86
N ASN A 140 0.64 0.97 4.23
CA ASN A 140 0.35 -0.10 3.27
C ASN A 140 1.34 -0.13 2.12
N VAL A 141 1.50 0.99 1.43
CA VAL A 141 2.44 1.11 0.31
C VAL A 141 3.88 0.83 0.79
N LEU A 142 4.28 1.28 1.97
CA LEU A 142 5.61 1.01 2.50
C LEU A 142 5.82 -0.48 2.82
N ALA A 143 4.80 -1.17 3.33
CA ALA A 143 4.87 -2.60 3.59
C ALA A 143 4.86 -3.39 2.28
N GLU A 144 3.93 -3.11 1.36
CA GLU A 144 3.78 -3.84 0.10
C GLU A 144 4.88 -3.46 -0.89
N GLU A 145 4.91 -2.22 -1.39
CA GLU A 145 5.91 -1.80 -2.40
C GLU A 145 7.34 -1.82 -1.83
N GLY A 146 7.52 -1.57 -0.53
CA GLY A 146 8.83 -1.67 0.10
C GLY A 146 9.36 -3.11 0.23
N LEU A 147 8.47 -4.09 0.38
CA LEU A 147 8.79 -5.52 0.41
C LEU A 147 8.94 -6.09 -1.03
N PHE A 148 8.06 -5.70 -1.96
CA PHE A 148 8.00 -6.26 -3.32
C PHE A 148 9.01 -5.63 -4.30
N ARG A 149 9.20 -4.30 -4.32
CA ARG A 149 10.16 -3.66 -5.25
C ARG A 149 11.57 -3.57 -4.72
N GLY A 150 11.75 -3.68 -3.40
CA GLY A 150 13.06 -3.59 -2.80
C GLY A 150 13.98 -4.79 -3.09
N ILE A 151 13.39 -5.93 -3.46
CA ILE A 151 14.10 -7.22 -3.56
C ILE A 151 14.20 -7.71 -5.01
N ILE A 152 13.30 -7.28 -5.90
CA ILE A 152 13.19 -7.73 -7.31
C ILE A 152 13.90 -6.77 -8.29
N LEU A 153 14.95 -6.06 -7.86
CA LEU A 153 15.68 -5.11 -8.72
C LEU A 153 17.20 -5.34 -8.74
#